data_AF-A0A974A5U8-F1
#
_entry.id   AF-A0A974A5U8-F1
#
_cell.length_a   1.000
_cell.length_b   1.000
_cell.length_c   1.000
_cell.angle_alpha   90.00
_cell.angle_beta   90.00
_cell.angle_gamma   90.00
#
_symmetry.space_group_name_H-M   'P 1'
#
loop_
_entity.id
_entity.type
_entity.pdbx_description
1 polymer ?
#
loop_
_entity_poly.entity_id
_entity_poly.type
_entity_poly.pdbx_seq_one_letter_code
_entity_poly.pdbx_strand_id
1 'polypeptide(L)'
;MQATQPRSLMGKATQFPVGAPRLQAISDDHFAEQPYLIDPTRTDPELELLWLHHAGYSIVEAAVCSDGPSILGSETIRCVALNRLDLVQSRTVILNRLKLNRTKIMEDLESDLGAAADPALIALHVQSALRRINDMKQSCGPEQPFSAMARAFVDAFEGELQAWMQAKLVRDRVEESAST
;
A
#
# COMPACT_ATOMS: atom_id res chain seq x y z
N MET A 1 1.10 36.07 -27.99
CA MET A 1 2.02 36.83 -27.13
C MET A 1 2.77 35.84 -26.25
N GLN A 2 4.11 35.86 -26.25
CA GLN A 2 4.91 35.02 -25.34
C GLN A 2 4.91 35.67 -23.96
N ALA A 3 4.58 34.91 -22.92
CA ALA A 3 4.63 35.40 -21.54
C ALA A 3 6.09 35.72 -21.16
N THR A 4 6.33 36.92 -20.64
CA THR A 4 7.65 37.36 -20.17
C THR A 4 8.09 36.50 -18.99
N GLN A 5 9.34 36.01 -19.02
CA GLN A 5 9.85 35.22 -17.90
C GLN A 5 9.93 36.07 -16.62
N PRO A 6 9.41 35.58 -15.48
CA PRO A 6 9.42 36.33 -14.23
C PRO A 6 10.85 36.51 -13.71
N ARG A 7 11.16 37.75 -13.28
CA ARG A 7 12.48 38.16 -12.75
C ARG A 7 12.80 37.58 -11.37
N SER A 8 11.78 37.14 -10.63
CA SER A 8 11.88 36.47 -9.33
C SER A 8 10.68 35.54 -9.17
N LEU A 9 10.93 34.28 -8.85
CA LEU A 9 9.91 33.29 -8.52
C LEU A 9 9.78 33.26 -7.00
N MET A 10 8.63 33.67 -6.46
CA MET A 10 8.29 33.55 -5.05
C MET A 10 7.12 32.59 -4.86
N GLY A 11 7.09 31.90 -3.71
CA GLY A 11 6.04 30.93 -3.38
C GLY A 11 6.09 29.66 -4.26
N LYS A 12 4.92 29.09 -4.56
CA LYS A 12 4.81 27.84 -5.34
C LYS A 12 4.99 28.03 -6.85
N ALA A 13 4.96 29.26 -7.35
CA ALA A 13 5.14 29.65 -8.76
C ALA A 13 4.82 28.54 -9.79
N THR A 14 5.84 27.93 -10.42
CA THR A 14 5.69 26.86 -11.43
C THR A 14 6.00 25.46 -10.89
N GLN A 15 5.92 25.24 -9.57
CA GLN A 15 6.30 23.98 -8.92
C GLN A 15 5.33 22.82 -9.19
N PHE A 16 4.16 23.09 -9.76
CA PHE A 16 3.18 22.05 -10.13
C PHE A 16 3.40 21.58 -11.58
N PRO A 17 3.94 20.40 -11.81
CA PRO A 17 4.35 19.92 -13.12
C PRO A 17 3.16 19.66 -14.05
N VAL A 18 3.36 19.93 -15.34
CA VAL A 18 2.36 19.83 -16.41
C VAL A 18 3.01 19.29 -17.69
N GLY A 19 2.26 18.55 -18.50
CA GLY A 19 2.75 17.93 -19.74
C GLY A 19 2.61 18.78 -20.99
N ALA A 20 1.78 19.82 -20.94
CA ALA A 20 1.53 20.74 -22.04
C ALA A 20 1.86 22.20 -21.67
N PRO A 21 1.89 23.14 -22.63
CA PRO A 21 2.09 24.55 -22.34
C PRO A 21 1.08 25.06 -21.31
N ARG A 22 1.56 25.85 -20.36
CA ARG A 22 0.71 26.53 -19.38
C ARG A 22 -0.34 27.36 -20.10
N LEU A 23 -1.57 27.25 -19.65
CA LEU A 23 -2.68 28.01 -20.14
C LEU A 23 -2.47 29.49 -19.81
N GLN A 24 -2.87 30.30 -20.79
CA GLN A 24 -3.09 31.71 -20.60
C GLN A 24 -4.58 31.90 -20.28
N ALA A 25 -4.94 33.00 -19.61
CA ALA A 25 -6.31 33.33 -19.19
C ALA A 25 -7.24 33.67 -20.39
N ILE A 26 -7.34 32.72 -21.32
CA ILE A 26 -8.06 32.76 -22.59
C ILE A 26 -9.01 31.54 -22.68
N SER A 27 -8.72 30.47 -21.93
CA SER A 27 -9.51 29.24 -21.86
C SER A 27 -9.61 28.77 -20.40
N ASP A 28 -10.80 28.29 -20.01
CA ASP A 28 -11.06 27.72 -18.69
C ASP A 28 -10.85 26.19 -18.65
N ASP A 29 -10.44 25.58 -19.76
CA ASP A 29 -10.10 24.15 -19.81
C ASP A 29 -8.72 23.89 -19.20
N HIS A 30 -8.66 23.88 -17.86
CA HIS A 30 -7.43 23.63 -17.11
C HIS A 30 -6.76 22.27 -17.39
N PHE A 31 -7.48 21.30 -17.96
CA PHE A 31 -6.92 19.98 -18.29
C PHE A 31 -6.10 19.98 -19.58
N ALA A 32 -6.24 21.02 -20.40
CA ALA A 32 -5.38 21.22 -21.55
C ALA A 32 -3.89 21.39 -21.16
N GLU A 33 -3.57 21.75 -19.91
CA GLU A 33 -2.18 21.74 -19.40
C GLU A 33 -1.62 20.33 -19.18
N GLN A 34 -2.46 19.29 -19.12
CA GLN A 34 -2.07 17.93 -18.73
C GLN A 34 -1.38 17.93 -17.34
N PRO A 35 -2.12 18.21 -16.25
CA PRO A 35 -1.54 18.25 -14.92
C PRO A 35 -0.96 16.89 -14.55
N TYR A 36 0.25 16.87 -13.99
CA TYR A 36 0.89 15.63 -13.54
C TYR A 36 0.62 15.30 -12.06
N LEU A 37 -0.23 16.07 -11.38
CA LEU A 37 -0.73 15.67 -10.07
C LEU A 37 -1.93 14.74 -10.22
N ILE A 38 -1.97 13.70 -9.39
CA ILE A 38 -3.14 12.82 -9.29
C ILE A 38 -4.33 13.66 -8.78
N ASP A 39 -5.42 13.61 -9.53
CA ASP A 39 -6.75 14.01 -9.07
C ASP A 39 -7.50 12.74 -8.65
N PRO A 40 -7.64 12.44 -7.34
CA PRO A 40 -8.28 11.21 -6.87
C PRO A 40 -9.75 11.07 -7.27
N THR A 41 -10.39 12.14 -7.75
CA THR A 41 -11.78 12.10 -8.24
C THR A 41 -11.88 11.60 -9.68
N ARG A 42 -10.75 11.47 -10.38
CA ARG A 42 -10.67 11.11 -11.81
C ARG A 42 -9.70 9.98 -12.10
N THR A 43 -8.62 9.93 -11.34
CA THR A 43 -7.55 8.94 -11.47
C THR A 43 -7.49 8.13 -10.19
N ASP A 44 -7.58 6.81 -10.33
CA ASP A 44 -7.39 5.90 -9.21
C ASP A 44 -5.93 5.96 -8.73
N PRO A 45 -5.66 6.44 -7.50
CA PRO A 45 -4.30 6.56 -7.00
C PRO A 45 -3.60 5.20 -6.83
N GLU A 46 -4.33 4.09 -6.69
CA GLU A 46 -3.75 2.76 -6.51
C GLU A 46 -3.01 2.27 -7.77
N LEU A 47 -3.36 2.81 -8.94
CA LEU A 47 -2.68 2.50 -10.21
C LEU A 47 -1.39 3.30 -10.39
N GLU A 48 -1.22 4.40 -9.65
CA GLU A 48 -0.13 5.36 -9.82
C GLU A 48 0.88 5.31 -8.67
N LEU A 49 0.48 4.78 -7.51
CA LEU A 49 1.26 4.75 -6.28
C LEU A 49 1.45 3.30 -5.78
N LEU A 50 2.68 3.00 -5.37
CA LEU A 50 3.05 1.71 -4.78
C LEU A 50 3.47 1.89 -3.33
N TRP A 51 2.83 1.16 -2.42
CA TRP A 51 3.25 1.10 -1.03
C TRP A 51 4.36 0.07 -0.84
N LEU A 52 5.49 0.50 -0.31
CA LEU A 52 6.57 -0.39 0.11
C LEU A 52 6.69 -0.41 1.63
N HIS A 53 6.96 -1.60 2.16
CA HIS A 53 7.14 -1.85 3.58
C HIS A 53 8.52 -2.48 3.81
N HIS A 54 9.56 -1.66 3.98
CA HIS A 54 10.94 -2.12 4.16
C HIS A 54 11.52 -1.65 5.52
N ALA A 55 12.39 -2.48 6.13
CA ALA A 55 13.20 -2.13 7.31
C ALA A 55 12.46 -1.39 8.46
N GLY A 56 11.19 -1.72 8.70
CA GLY A 56 10.41 -1.15 9.81
C GLY A 56 9.50 0.03 9.45
N TYR A 57 9.69 0.68 8.31
CA TYR A 57 8.90 1.84 7.88
C TYR A 57 8.08 1.55 6.62
N SER A 58 7.19 2.46 6.26
CA SER A 58 6.48 2.45 4.98
C SER A 58 6.87 3.66 4.15
N ILE A 59 7.14 3.46 2.86
CA ILE A 59 7.32 4.53 1.87
C ILE A 59 6.36 4.32 0.70
N VAL A 60 6.10 5.40 -0.03
CA VAL A 60 5.35 5.38 -1.28
C VAL A 60 6.31 5.58 -2.42
N GLU A 61 6.27 4.73 -3.42
CA GLU A 61 6.97 4.91 -4.70
C GLU A 61 5.96 5.09 -5.83
N ALA A 62 6.43 5.57 -6.97
CA ALA A 62 5.60 5.58 -8.17
C ALA A 62 5.38 4.13 -8.62
N ALA A 63 4.14 3.78 -8.97
CA ALA A 63 3.85 2.49 -9.56
C ALA A 63 4.62 2.33 -10.89
N VAL A 64 4.98 1.09 -11.23
CA VAL A 64 5.68 0.79 -12.48
C VAL A 64 4.66 0.42 -13.56
N CYS A 65 4.63 1.21 -14.64
CA CYS A 65 3.81 0.99 -15.83
C CYS A 65 4.67 0.41 -16.97
N SER A 66 4.04 0.13 -18.13
CA SER A 66 4.73 -0.39 -19.32
C SER A 66 5.89 0.48 -19.80
N ASP A 67 5.77 1.80 -19.64
CA ASP A 67 6.74 2.78 -20.11
C ASP A 67 7.70 3.27 -19.00
N GLY A 68 7.71 2.59 -17.85
CA GLY A 68 8.51 2.95 -16.68
C GLY A 68 7.66 3.45 -15.50
N PRO A 69 8.28 4.11 -14.51
CA PRO A 69 7.56 4.63 -13.34
C PRO A 69 6.47 5.64 -13.74
N SER A 70 5.33 5.60 -13.06
CA SER A 70 4.24 6.54 -13.24
C SER A 70 4.73 7.97 -13.06
N ILE A 71 4.51 8.80 -14.08
CA ILE A 71 4.76 10.24 -14.01
C ILE A 71 3.83 10.86 -12.96
N LEU A 72 2.54 10.50 -12.97
CA LEU A 72 1.55 11.02 -12.02
C LEU A 72 1.93 10.70 -10.56
N GLY A 73 2.34 9.46 -10.30
CA GLY A 73 2.82 9.02 -8.99
C GLY A 73 4.07 9.78 -8.57
N SER A 74 5.07 9.86 -9.46
CA SER A 74 6.36 10.53 -9.19
C SER A 74 6.19 12.02 -8.86
N GLU A 75 5.41 12.73 -9.68
CA GLU A 75 5.09 14.13 -9.50
C GLU A 75 4.27 14.38 -8.23
N THR A 76 3.26 13.54 -7.96
CA THR A 76 2.45 13.64 -6.73
C THR A 76 3.30 13.44 -5.48
N ILE A 77 4.07 12.35 -5.40
CA ILE A 77 4.94 12.05 -4.25
C ILE A 77 5.87 13.23 -3.94
N ARG A 78 6.47 13.82 -4.97
CA ARG A 78 7.37 14.96 -4.83
C ARG A 78 6.66 16.23 -4.39
N CYS A 79 5.56 16.60 -5.06
CA CYS A 79 4.87 17.87 -4.85
C CYS A 79 4.14 17.93 -3.51
N VAL A 80 3.54 16.81 -3.07
CA VAL A 80 2.82 16.75 -1.78
C VAL A 80 3.65 16.09 -0.67
N ALA A 81 4.90 15.72 -0.96
CA ALA A 81 5.87 15.16 -0.03
C ALA A 81 5.34 13.93 0.73
N LEU A 82 4.78 12.95 0.01
CA LEU A 82 4.21 11.73 0.60
C LEU A 82 5.21 10.91 1.44
N ASN A 83 6.50 11.15 1.29
CA ASN A 83 7.57 10.52 2.08
C ASN A 83 8.25 11.48 3.07
N ARG A 84 7.60 12.59 3.45
CA ARG A 84 8.10 13.46 4.52
C ARG A 84 8.22 12.68 5.83
N LEU A 85 9.29 12.94 6.59
CA LEU A 85 9.63 12.22 7.83
C LEU A 85 8.46 12.09 8.80
N ASP A 86 7.79 13.20 9.14
CA ASP A 86 6.68 13.21 10.10
C ASP A 86 5.51 12.30 9.64
N LEU A 87 5.24 12.27 8.33
CA LEU A 87 4.20 11.45 7.73
C LEU A 87 4.58 9.96 7.74
N VAL A 88 5.85 9.66 7.42
CA VAL A 88 6.43 8.32 7.48
C VAL A 88 6.36 7.78 8.92
N GLN A 89 6.77 8.58 9.89
CA GLN A 89 6.72 8.21 11.32
C GLN A 89 5.28 7.96 11.77
N SER A 90 4.35 8.85 11.42
CA SER A 90 2.94 8.73 11.78
C SER A 90 2.31 7.43 11.26
N ARG A 91 2.51 7.09 9.98
CA ARG A 91 1.97 5.84 9.41
C ARG A 91 2.69 4.59 9.92
N THR A 92 3.96 4.73 10.32
CA THR A 92 4.73 3.61 10.90
C THR A 92 4.11 3.10 12.20
N VAL A 93 3.45 3.96 12.98
CA VAL A 93 2.69 3.51 14.17
C VAL A 93 1.61 2.49 13.82
N ILE A 94 0.87 2.73 12.74
CA ILE A 94 -0.16 1.80 12.25
C ILE A 94 0.49 0.55 11.66
N LEU A 95 1.51 0.73 10.82
CA LEU A 95 2.25 -0.39 10.23
C LEU A 95 2.78 -1.36 11.30
N ASN A 96 3.31 -0.86 12.42
CA ASN A 96 3.83 -1.70 13.49
C ASN A 96 2.72 -2.53 14.16
N ARG A 97 1.51 -1.99 14.31
CA ARG A 97 0.35 -2.74 14.81
C ARG A 97 -0.05 -3.85 13.83
N LEU A 98 -0.07 -3.56 12.53
CA LEU A 98 -0.36 -4.54 11.49
C LEU A 98 0.70 -5.65 11.45
N LYS A 99 1.99 -5.29 11.54
CA LYS A 99 3.10 -6.25 11.63
C LYS A 99 3.01 -7.15 12.85
N LEU A 100 2.68 -6.58 14.02
CA LEU A 100 2.51 -7.36 15.25
C LEU A 100 1.37 -8.39 15.09
N ASN A 101 0.24 -7.97 14.52
CA ASN A 101 -0.87 -8.88 14.25
C ASN A 101 -0.47 -9.98 13.26
N ARG A 102 0.20 -9.63 12.16
CA ARG A 102 0.75 -10.61 11.21
C ARG A 102 1.63 -11.64 11.91
N THR A 103 2.61 -11.20 12.70
CA THR A 103 3.51 -12.11 13.43
C THR A 103 2.73 -13.04 14.35
N LYS A 104 1.76 -12.52 15.11
CA LYS A 104 0.93 -13.33 16.01
C LYS A 104 0.05 -14.33 15.28
N ILE A 105 -0.52 -13.95 14.13
CA ILE A 105 -1.30 -14.87 13.29
C ILE A 105 -0.42 -16.03 12.82
N MET A 106 0.79 -15.75 12.32
CA MET A 106 1.70 -16.80 11.85
C MET A 106 2.16 -17.70 13.01
N GLU A 107 2.51 -17.12 14.17
CA GLU A 107 2.86 -17.89 15.37
C GLU A 107 1.72 -18.81 15.83
N ASP A 108 0.48 -18.29 15.89
CA ASP A 108 -0.70 -19.05 16.29
C ASP A 108 -0.93 -20.23 15.31
N LEU A 109 -0.80 -20.00 14.00
CA LEU A 109 -1.01 -21.04 12.97
C LEU A 109 0.13 -22.06 12.87
N GLU A 110 1.36 -21.69 13.21
CA GLU A 110 2.52 -22.59 13.18
C GLU A 110 2.66 -23.42 14.46
N SER A 111 2.17 -22.93 15.60
CA SER A 111 2.20 -23.65 16.88
C SER A 111 1.45 -24.98 16.86
N ASP A 112 0.57 -25.18 15.89
CA ASP A 112 -0.31 -26.35 15.75
C ASP A 112 0.28 -27.49 14.92
N LEU A 113 1.54 -27.39 14.48
CA LEU A 113 2.17 -28.33 13.55
C LEU A 113 2.82 -29.56 14.23
N GLY A 114 2.43 -29.89 15.46
CA GLY A 114 2.88 -31.09 16.16
C GLY A 114 2.02 -32.32 15.82
N ALA A 115 2.64 -33.50 15.72
CA ALA A 115 1.96 -34.78 15.41
C ALA A 115 0.90 -35.25 16.44
N ALA A 116 0.63 -34.45 17.46
CA ALA A 116 -0.36 -34.69 18.51
C ALA A 116 -1.15 -33.40 18.88
N ALA A 117 -1.34 -32.49 17.92
CA ALA A 117 -2.09 -31.26 18.16
C ALA A 117 -3.57 -31.56 18.48
N ASP A 118 -4.04 -31.06 19.62
CA ASP A 118 -5.43 -31.17 20.05
C ASP A 118 -6.35 -30.39 19.09
N PRO A 119 -7.37 -31.04 18.46
CA PRO A 119 -8.32 -30.35 17.59
C PRO A 119 -9.00 -29.13 18.23
N ALA A 120 -9.20 -29.13 19.55
CA ALA A 120 -9.75 -27.97 20.26
C ALA A 120 -8.78 -26.79 20.31
N LEU A 121 -7.47 -27.05 20.41
CA LEU A 121 -6.43 -26.03 20.40
C LEU A 121 -6.29 -25.41 19.02
N ILE A 122 -6.30 -26.23 17.96
CA ILE A 122 -6.30 -25.77 16.56
C ILE A 122 -7.48 -24.82 16.30
N ALA A 123 -8.69 -25.19 16.73
CA ALA A 123 -9.87 -24.35 16.56
C ALA A 123 -9.72 -23.00 17.28
N LEU A 124 -9.08 -22.98 18.45
CA LEU A 124 -8.82 -21.76 19.21
C LEU A 124 -7.83 -20.84 18.50
N HIS A 125 -6.72 -21.37 17.98
CA HIS A 125 -5.73 -20.60 17.24
C HIS A 125 -6.30 -20.05 15.92
N VAL A 126 -7.08 -20.85 15.19
CA VAL A 126 -7.80 -20.36 14.00
C VAL A 126 -8.76 -19.22 14.37
N GLN A 127 -9.51 -19.34 15.47
CA GLN A 127 -10.39 -18.26 15.92
C GLN A 127 -9.62 -16.99 16.31
N SER A 128 -8.47 -17.14 16.99
CA SER A 128 -7.56 -16.03 17.32
C SER A 128 -7.06 -15.34 16.05
N ALA A 129 -6.58 -16.10 15.07
CA ALA A 129 -6.11 -15.60 13.78
C ALA A 129 -7.21 -14.82 13.03
N LEU A 130 -8.43 -15.37 12.94
CA LEU A 130 -9.56 -14.70 12.30
C LEU A 130 -9.91 -13.37 12.99
N ARG A 131 -9.87 -13.32 14.33
CA ARG A 131 -10.11 -12.08 15.07
C ARG A 131 -9.05 -11.02 14.73
N ARG A 132 -7.77 -11.41 14.71
CA ARG A 132 -6.67 -10.50 14.36
C ARG A 132 -6.76 -9.99 12.92
N ILE A 133 -7.15 -10.84 11.98
CA ILE A 133 -7.40 -10.43 10.58
C ILE A 133 -8.52 -9.39 10.53
N ASN A 134 -9.62 -9.60 11.25
CA ASN A 134 -10.70 -8.62 11.32
C ASN A 134 -10.22 -7.28 11.91
N ASP A 135 -9.38 -7.29 12.94
CA ASP A 135 -8.80 -6.08 13.51
C ASP A 135 -7.88 -5.36 12.51
N MET A 136 -7.12 -6.12 11.70
CA MET A 136 -6.31 -5.54 10.61
C MET A 136 -7.20 -4.90 9.54
N LYS A 137 -8.28 -5.58 9.11
CA LYS A 137 -9.24 -5.08 8.12
C LYS A 137 -9.97 -3.82 8.56
N GLN A 138 -10.21 -3.63 9.85
CA GLN A 138 -10.76 -2.38 10.37
C GLN A 138 -9.87 -1.17 10.03
N SER A 139 -8.54 -1.34 10.00
CA SER A 139 -7.59 -0.28 9.64
C SER A 139 -7.62 0.09 8.15
N CYS A 140 -8.26 -0.72 7.30
CA CYS A 140 -8.39 -0.49 5.86
C CYS A 140 -9.59 0.39 5.51
N GLY A 141 -10.47 0.73 6.46
CA GLY A 141 -11.67 1.53 6.21
C GLY A 141 -11.32 2.94 5.65
N PRO A 142 -12.14 3.52 4.76
CA PRO A 142 -11.81 4.79 4.08
C PRO A 142 -11.60 5.96 5.05
N GLU A 143 -12.29 5.96 6.18
CA GLU A 143 -12.19 6.98 7.24
C GLU A 143 -10.98 6.78 8.16
N GLN A 144 -10.25 5.67 8.02
CA GLN A 144 -9.09 5.39 8.86
C GLN A 144 -7.85 6.13 8.34
N PRO A 145 -6.99 6.63 9.26
CA PRO A 145 -5.72 7.21 8.88
C PRO A 145 -4.85 6.18 8.15
N PHE A 146 -4.26 6.59 7.04
CA PHE A 146 -3.37 5.74 6.23
C PHE A 146 -4.03 4.44 5.73
N SER A 147 -5.34 4.47 5.48
CA SER A 147 -6.14 3.33 5.03
C SER A 147 -5.60 2.65 3.76
N ALA A 148 -5.10 3.42 2.79
CA ALA A 148 -4.48 2.88 1.58
C ALA A 148 -3.20 2.06 1.89
N MET A 149 -2.37 2.54 2.83
CA MET A 149 -1.19 1.79 3.30
C MET A 149 -1.60 0.52 4.04
N ALA A 150 -2.60 0.62 4.91
CA ALA A 150 -3.10 -0.53 5.67
C ALA A 150 -3.66 -1.61 4.73
N ARG A 151 -4.41 -1.20 3.70
CA ARG A 151 -4.95 -2.08 2.67
C ARG A 151 -3.85 -2.79 1.89
N ALA A 152 -2.88 -2.04 1.36
CA ALA A 152 -1.73 -2.62 0.66
C ALA A 152 -0.99 -3.65 1.52
N PHE A 153 -0.82 -3.38 2.83
CA PHE A 153 -0.22 -4.34 3.75
C PHE A 153 -1.08 -5.58 3.98
N VAL A 154 -2.38 -5.41 4.20
CA VAL A 154 -3.33 -6.50 4.46
C VAL A 154 -3.45 -7.39 3.23
N ASP A 155 -3.60 -6.82 2.03
CA ASP A 155 -3.73 -7.57 0.79
C ASP A 155 -2.47 -8.39 0.48
N ALA A 156 -1.28 -7.80 0.70
CA ALA A 156 -0.02 -8.53 0.57
C ALA A 156 0.07 -9.70 1.58
N PHE A 157 -0.38 -9.49 2.82
CA PHE A 157 -0.40 -10.54 3.82
C PHE A 157 -1.46 -11.62 3.53
N GLU A 158 -2.63 -11.27 2.99
CA GLU A 158 -3.61 -12.25 2.54
C GLU A 158 -3.04 -13.16 1.44
N GLY A 159 -2.31 -12.57 0.48
CA GLY A 159 -1.59 -13.34 -0.54
C GLY A 159 -0.52 -14.28 0.05
N GLU A 160 0.23 -13.81 1.04
CA GLU A 160 1.19 -14.63 1.79
C GLU A 160 0.50 -15.80 2.51
N LEU A 161 -0.59 -15.53 3.21
CA LEU A 161 -1.35 -16.54 3.96
C LEU A 161 -1.93 -17.61 3.03
N GLN A 162 -2.48 -17.20 1.88
CA GLN A 162 -2.95 -18.12 0.86
C GLN A 162 -1.83 -19.02 0.34
N ALA A 163 -0.67 -18.45 0.02
CA ALA A 163 0.49 -19.22 -0.44
C ALA A 163 0.96 -20.22 0.63
N TRP A 164 1.02 -19.80 1.90
CA TRP A 164 1.35 -20.67 3.03
C TRP A 164 0.35 -21.83 3.18
N MET A 165 -0.96 -21.55 3.13
CA MET A 165 -2.01 -22.57 3.22
C MET A 165 -1.91 -23.59 2.08
N GLN A 166 -1.69 -23.14 0.84
CA GLN A 166 -1.53 -24.04 -0.30
C GLN A 166 -0.30 -24.94 -0.15
N ALA A 167 0.84 -24.38 0.29
CA ALA A 167 2.06 -25.16 0.54
C ALA A 167 1.84 -26.24 1.61
N LYS A 168 1.05 -25.95 2.65
CA LYS A 168 0.69 -26.92 3.69
C LYS A 168 -0.20 -28.05 3.16
N LEU A 169 -1.28 -27.71 2.44
CA LEU A 169 -2.19 -28.71 1.85
C LEU A 169 -1.47 -29.67 0.89
N VAL A 170 -0.47 -29.19 0.15
CA VAL A 170 0.34 -30.04 -0.74
C VAL A 170 1.21 -31.00 0.08
N ARG A 171 1.83 -30.54 1.17
CA ARG A 171 2.68 -31.36 2.01
C ARG A 171 1.91 -32.52 2.65
N ASP A 172 0.74 -32.25 3.20
CA ASP A 172 -0.08 -33.28 3.87
C ASP A 172 -0.48 -34.40 2.89
N ARG A 173 -0.83 -34.07 1.64
CA ARG A 173 -1.14 -35.05 0.59
C ARG A 173 0.06 -35.93 0.21
N VAL A 174 1.27 -35.36 0.21
CA VAL A 174 2.50 -36.11 -0.10
C VAL A 174 2.82 -37.10 1.03
N GLU A 175 2.71 -36.67 2.30
CA GLU A 175 2.95 -37.52 3.48
C GLU A 175 1.93 -38.69 3.57
N GLU A 176 0.68 -38.44 3.18
CA GLU A 176 -0.38 -39.46 3.13
C GLU A 176 -0.15 -40.50 2.00
N SER A 177 0.33 -40.04 0.83
CA SER A 177 0.66 -40.93 -0.30
C SER A 177 1.94 -41.75 -0.12
N ALA A 178 2.89 -41.29 0.70
CA ALA A 178 4.13 -42.01 1.00
C ALA A 178 3.97 -43.09 2.09
N SER A 179 2.81 -43.10 2.78
CA SER A 179 2.47 -44.04 3.86
C SER A 179 1.56 -45.18 3.39
N THR A 180 1.24 -45.26 2.09
CA THR A 180 0.43 -46.31 1.45
C THR A 180 1.29 -47.17 0.53
#